data_AF-A0AAV4XHW9-F1
#
_entry.id   AF-A0AAV4XHW9-F1
#
_cell.length_a   1.000
_cell.length_b   1.000
_cell.length_c   1.000
_cell.angle_alpha   90.00
_cell.angle_beta   90.00
_cell.angle_gamma   90.00
#
_symmetry.space_group_name_H-M   'P 1'
#
loop_
_entity.id
_entity.type
_entity.pdbx_description
1 polymer ?
#
loop_
_entity_poly.entity_id
_entity_poly.type
_entity_poly.pdbx_seq_one_letter_code
_entity_poly.pdbx_strand_id
1 'polypeptide(L)'
;MLEITTRKINLERRRGNKEKVEEMYMKCIAESKTSQMSSHFATKYARYLYKVRHDFKKATEILKNALKNDPTNPNILLQLIDVGYQQDPMDQSAILEAFEMALSSDMNNDQKLQFAQRKLEFLEDFSSDPQSIQSAFEEYAKMSKSLYTTRKRPVEDSEESKEKKAKVEVNGSAVATTATAAVPADASYQYSHSAWANYAQNSYNYQQAWTPYAATNYYSSH
;
A
#
# COMPACT_ATOMS: atom_id res chain seq x y z
N MET A 1 3.47 -29.10 -0.40
CA MET A 1 4.09 -29.16 -1.74
C MET A 1 5.09 -28.02 -1.96
N LEU A 2 4.72 -26.76 -1.70
CA LEU A 2 5.61 -25.59 -1.82
C LEU A 2 6.96 -25.77 -1.09
N GLU A 3 6.94 -26.26 0.15
CA GLU A 3 8.13 -26.34 0.99
C GLU A 3 9.23 -27.28 0.44
N ILE A 4 8.86 -28.45 -0.10
CA ILE A 4 9.81 -29.40 -0.66
C ILE A 4 10.51 -28.80 -1.88
N THR A 5 9.76 -28.13 -2.75
CA THR A 5 10.29 -27.48 -3.95
C THR A 5 11.25 -26.35 -3.58
N THR A 6 10.88 -25.48 -2.65
CA THR A 6 11.76 -24.40 -2.16
C THR A 6 13.03 -24.94 -1.52
N ARG A 7 12.96 -26.03 -0.74
CA ARG A 7 14.14 -26.68 -0.14
C ARG A 7 15.10 -27.20 -1.21
N LYS A 8 14.60 -27.80 -2.29
CA LYS A 8 15.42 -28.26 -3.43
C LYS A 8 16.11 -27.10 -4.13
N ILE A 9 15.40 -26.01 -4.40
CA ILE A 9 15.98 -24.82 -5.02
C ILE A 9 17.08 -24.21 -4.14
N ASN A 10 16.84 -24.11 -2.82
CA ASN A 10 17.82 -23.60 -1.87
C ASN A 10 19.09 -24.46 -1.78
N LEU A 11 18.97 -25.77 -2.00
CA LEU A 11 20.12 -26.67 -2.08
C LEU A 11 20.99 -26.34 -3.30
N GLU A 12 20.39 -26.21 -4.49
CA GLU A 12 21.12 -25.86 -5.71
C GLU A 12 21.74 -24.46 -5.62
N ARG A 13 21.06 -23.52 -4.97
CA ARG A 13 21.60 -22.19 -4.67
C ARG A 13 22.88 -22.27 -3.84
N ARG A 14 22.91 -23.10 -2.78
CA ARG A 14 24.12 -23.28 -1.94
C ARG A 14 25.24 -24.01 -2.66
N ARG A 15 24.91 -24.84 -3.67
CA ARG A 15 25.88 -25.49 -4.54
C ARG A 15 26.48 -24.55 -5.58
N GLY A 16 25.93 -23.34 -5.74
CA GLY A 16 26.38 -22.36 -6.73
C GLY A 16 25.85 -22.59 -8.15
N ASN A 17 24.94 -23.55 -8.34
CA ASN A 17 24.36 -23.88 -9.64
C ASN A 17 23.28 -22.85 -10.03
N LYS A 18 23.70 -21.67 -10.47
CA LYS A 18 22.82 -20.52 -10.70
C LYS A 18 21.80 -20.79 -11.80
N GLU A 19 22.23 -21.41 -12.89
CA GLU A 19 21.42 -21.70 -14.07
C GLU A 19 20.28 -22.68 -13.71
N LYS A 20 20.61 -23.70 -12.91
CA LYS A 20 19.63 -24.68 -12.43
C LYS A 20 18.59 -24.06 -11.48
N VAL A 21 19.00 -23.10 -10.64
CA VAL A 21 18.06 -22.36 -9.79
C VAL A 21 17.07 -21.57 -10.64
N GLU A 22 17.54 -20.88 -11.68
CA GLU A 22 16.69 -20.11 -12.60
C GLU A 22 15.71 -21.05 -13.35
N GLU A 23 16.20 -22.17 -13.88
CA GLU A 23 15.38 -23.19 -14.55
C GLU A 23 14.28 -23.73 -13.62
N MET A 24 14.64 -24.08 -12.38
CA MET A 24 13.70 -24.62 -11.41
C MET A 24 12.61 -23.59 -11.05
N TYR A 25 12.96 -22.31 -10.87
CA TYR A 25 11.96 -21.27 -10.61
C TYR A 25 11.02 -21.09 -11.80
N MET A 26 11.56 -20.99 -13.03
CA MET A 26 10.76 -20.84 -14.24
C MET A 26 9.79 -22.01 -14.41
N LYS A 27 10.26 -23.24 -14.18
CA LYS A 27 9.43 -24.45 -14.19
C LYS A 27 8.31 -24.36 -13.15
N CYS A 28 8.60 -23.91 -11.93
CA CYS A 28 7.59 -23.77 -10.89
C CYS A 28 6.52 -22.73 -11.24
N ILE A 29 6.91 -21.62 -11.86
CA ILE A 29 5.99 -20.56 -12.30
C ILE A 29 5.07 -21.10 -13.41
N ALA A 30 5.63 -21.84 -14.38
CA ALA A 30 4.89 -22.41 -15.50
C ALA A 30 3.95 -23.57 -15.11
N GLU A 31 4.37 -24.43 -14.18
CA GLU A 31 3.58 -25.60 -13.72
C GLU A 31 2.62 -25.25 -12.56
N SER A 32 2.55 -23.99 -12.16
CA SER A 32 1.67 -23.55 -11.07
C SER A 32 0.20 -23.71 -11.44
N LYS A 33 -0.58 -24.33 -10.55
CA LYS A 33 -2.01 -24.60 -10.75
C LYS A 33 -2.91 -23.38 -10.48
N THR A 34 -2.41 -22.40 -9.74
CA THR A 34 -3.15 -21.19 -9.35
C THR A 34 -2.27 -19.96 -9.57
N SER A 35 -2.91 -18.82 -9.84
CA SER A 35 -2.24 -17.52 -9.93
C SER A 35 -1.42 -17.25 -8.66
N GLN A 36 -2.02 -17.46 -7.49
CA GLN A 36 -1.36 -17.28 -6.18
C GLN A 36 -0.07 -18.10 -6.03
N MET A 37 -0.05 -19.36 -6.51
CA MET A 37 1.18 -20.17 -6.48
C MET A 37 2.23 -19.64 -7.45
N SER A 38 1.81 -19.25 -8.65
CA SER A 38 2.69 -18.65 -9.66
C SER A 38 3.32 -17.35 -9.14
N SER A 39 2.50 -16.46 -8.56
CA SER A 39 2.90 -15.22 -7.90
C SER A 39 3.89 -15.47 -6.75
N HIS A 40 3.67 -16.51 -5.94
CA HIS A 40 4.58 -16.88 -4.87
C HIS A 40 5.97 -17.26 -5.40
N PHE A 41 6.03 -18.10 -6.44
CA PHE A 41 7.31 -18.49 -7.04
C PHE A 41 7.98 -17.33 -7.78
N ALA A 42 7.22 -16.50 -8.51
CA ALA A 42 7.73 -15.30 -9.16
C ALA A 42 8.36 -14.32 -8.15
N THR A 43 7.70 -14.09 -7.01
CA THR A 43 8.20 -13.23 -5.93
C THR A 43 9.51 -13.76 -5.33
N LYS A 44 9.62 -15.08 -5.13
CA LYS A 44 10.85 -15.71 -4.64
C LYS A 44 11.96 -15.67 -5.68
N TYR A 45 11.61 -15.87 -6.94
CA TYR A 45 12.55 -15.85 -8.06
C TYR A 45 13.14 -14.45 -8.26
N ALA A 46 12.29 -13.41 -8.30
CA ALA A 46 12.72 -12.03 -8.38
C ALA A 46 13.68 -11.67 -7.24
N ARG A 47 13.38 -12.08 -5.99
CA ARG A 47 14.28 -11.88 -4.85
C ARG A 47 15.63 -12.54 -5.04
N TYR A 48 15.68 -13.76 -5.59
CA TYR A 48 16.94 -14.41 -5.92
C TYR A 48 17.72 -13.62 -6.99
N LEU A 49 17.03 -13.13 -8.04
CA LEU A 49 17.65 -12.36 -9.11
C LEU A 49 18.31 -11.08 -8.59
N TYR A 50 17.60 -10.23 -7.85
CA TYR A 50 18.19 -8.97 -7.40
C TYR A 50 19.15 -9.12 -6.21
N LYS A 51 18.95 -10.08 -5.28
CA LYS A 51 19.86 -10.27 -4.13
C LYS A 51 21.11 -11.10 -4.43
N VAL A 52 21.05 -12.04 -5.38
CA VAL A 52 22.13 -13.01 -5.62
C VAL A 52 22.74 -12.85 -7.00
N ARG A 53 21.94 -12.55 -8.02
CA ARG A 53 22.42 -12.33 -9.38
C ARG A 53 22.74 -10.86 -9.67
N HIS A 54 22.24 -9.94 -8.84
CA HIS A 54 22.24 -8.50 -9.07
C HIS A 54 21.58 -8.11 -10.41
N ASP A 55 20.58 -8.89 -10.83
CA ASP A 55 19.84 -8.65 -12.07
C ASP A 55 18.47 -8.03 -11.74
N PHE A 56 18.47 -6.70 -11.58
CA PHE A 56 17.27 -5.92 -11.26
C PHE A 56 16.29 -5.87 -12.42
N LYS A 57 16.78 -5.78 -13.66
CA LYS A 57 15.94 -5.71 -14.87
C LYS A 57 15.10 -6.97 -15.02
N LYS A 58 15.74 -8.14 -14.91
CA LYS A 58 15.04 -9.43 -15.00
C LYS A 58 14.10 -9.64 -13.81
N ALA A 59 14.48 -9.19 -12.60
CA ALA A 59 13.58 -9.25 -11.45
C ALA A 59 12.29 -8.45 -11.69
N THR A 60 12.40 -7.22 -12.19
CA THR A 60 11.26 -6.36 -12.54
C THR A 60 10.40 -6.99 -13.64
N GLU A 61 11.01 -7.57 -14.67
CA GLU A 61 10.28 -8.26 -15.75
C GLU A 61 9.45 -9.44 -15.22
N ILE A 62 10.06 -10.29 -14.39
CA ILE A 62 9.37 -11.43 -13.77
C ILE A 62 8.19 -10.96 -12.92
N LEU A 63 8.36 -9.89 -12.13
CA LEU A 63 7.29 -9.34 -11.29
C LEU A 63 6.17 -8.69 -12.12
N LYS A 64 6.51 -7.88 -13.14
CA LYS A 64 5.51 -7.29 -14.05
C LYS A 64 4.73 -8.37 -14.81
N ASN A 65 5.38 -9.47 -15.21
CA ASN A 65 4.70 -10.60 -15.82
C ASN A 65 3.80 -11.36 -14.84
N ALA A 66 4.22 -11.52 -13.58
CA ALA A 66 3.37 -12.10 -12.54
C ALA A 66 2.13 -11.23 -12.27
N LEU A 67 2.29 -9.90 -12.27
CA LEU A 67 1.18 -8.95 -12.07
C LEU A 67 0.12 -9.05 -13.18
N LYS A 68 0.51 -9.34 -14.43
CA LYS A 68 -0.46 -9.59 -15.52
C LYS A 68 -1.39 -10.78 -15.22
N ASN A 69 -0.89 -11.79 -14.53
CA ASN A 69 -1.65 -12.99 -14.17
C ASN A 69 -2.41 -12.85 -12.84
N ASP A 70 -2.00 -11.90 -11.99
CA ASP A 70 -2.52 -11.71 -10.64
C ASP A 70 -2.52 -10.21 -10.26
N PRO A 71 -3.36 -9.38 -10.92
CA PRO A 71 -3.24 -7.93 -10.93
C PRO A 71 -3.56 -7.27 -9.59
N THR A 72 -4.25 -7.96 -8.69
CA THR A 72 -4.65 -7.44 -7.38
C THR A 72 -3.74 -7.92 -6.25
N ASN A 73 -2.63 -8.60 -6.54
CA ASN A 73 -1.75 -9.15 -5.52
C ASN A 73 -0.80 -8.09 -4.95
N PRO A 74 -1.00 -7.62 -3.70
CA PRO A 74 -0.17 -6.59 -3.11
C PRO A 74 1.28 -7.03 -2.91
N ASN A 75 1.54 -8.34 -2.77
CA ASN A 75 2.91 -8.83 -2.54
C ASN A 75 3.81 -8.63 -3.75
N ILE A 76 3.27 -8.70 -4.98
CA ILE A 76 4.05 -8.46 -6.20
C ILE A 76 4.46 -6.99 -6.28
N LEU A 77 3.52 -6.09 -5.97
CA LEU A 77 3.76 -4.64 -5.96
C LEU A 77 4.76 -4.22 -4.89
N LEU A 78 4.64 -4.76 -3.68
CA LEU A 78 5.65 -4.57 -2.63
C LEU A 78 7.02 -5.06 -3.08
N GLN A 79 7.09 -6.17 -3.82
CA GLN A 79 8.36 -6.67 -4.31
C GLN A 79 8.96 -5.83 -5.43
N LEU A 80 8.15 -5.15 -6.24
CA LEU A 80 8.64 -4.16 -7.21
C LEU A 80 9.24 -2.94 -6.50
N ILE A 81 8.59 -2.46 -5.44
CA ILE A 81 9.12 -1.40 -4.58
C ILE A 81 10.46 -1.83 -3.97
N ASP A 82 10.54 -3.05 -3.42
CA ASP A 82 11.78 -3.61 -2.88
C ASP A 82 12.89 -3.65 -3.93
N VAL A 83 12.60 -4.00 -5.19
CA VAL A 83 13.61 -4.00 -6.26
C VAL A 83 14.21 -2.59 -6.43
N GLY A 84 13.37 -1.55 -6.41
CA GLY A 84 13.83 -0.16 -6.51
C GLY A 84 14.72 0.27 -5.34
N TYR A 85 14.33 -0.07 -4.10
CA TYR A 85 15.11 0.21 -2.89
C TYR A 85 16.48 -0.49 -2.86
N GLN A 86 16.60 -1.65 -3.52
CA GLN A 86 17.80 -2.46 -3.48
C GLN A 86 18.83 -2.08 -4.56
N GLN A 87 18.48 -1.18 -5.48
CA GLN A 87 19.43 -0.62 -6.43
C GLN A 87 20.35 0.40 -5.75
N ASP A 88 21.57 0.51 -6.27
CA ASP A 88 22.54 1.51 -5.85
C ASP A 88 23.07 2.24 -7.10
N PRO A 89 22.66 3.51 -7.35
CA PRO A 89 21.76 4.32 -6.53
C PRO A 89 20.31 3.82 -6.53
N MET A 90 19.56 4.15 -5.47
CA MET A 90 18.14 3.78 -5.33
C MET A 90 17.30 4.31 -6.50
N ASP A 91 16.50 3.43 -7.11
CA ASP A 91 15.65 3.78 -8.25
C ASP A 91 14.30 4.32 -7.78
N GLN A 92 14.28 5.62 -7.47
CA GLN A 92 13.06 6.32 -7.02
C GLN A 92 11.94 6.26 -8.06
N SER A 93 12.28 6.31 -9.36
CA SER A 93 11.28 6.29 -10.44
C SER A 93 10.54 4.95 -10.46
N ALA A 94 11.25 3.83 -10.32
CA ALA A 94 10.62 2.51 -10.28
C ALA A 94 9.75 2.31 -9.03
N ILE A 95 10.17 2.86 -7.88
CA ILE A 95 9.37 2.83 -6.64
C ILE A 95 8.05 3.58 -6.83
N LEU A 96 8.11 4.80 -7.36
CA LEU A 96 6.92 5.61 -7.63
C LEU A 96 6.01 4.94 -8.67
N GLU A 97 6.56 4.36 -9.74
CA GLU A 97 5.79 3.58 -10.72
C GLU A 97 5.03 2.43 -10.03
N ALA A 98 5.66 1.71 -9.11
CA ALA A 98 5.03 0.62 -8.37
C ALA A 98 3.92 1.09 -7.42
N PHE A 99 4.07 2.26 -6.77
CA PHE A 99 2.99 2.88 -6.01
C PHE A 99 1.81 3.26 -6.90
N GLU A 100 2.05 3.88 -8.05
CA GLU A 100 0.97 4.24 -9.00
C GLU A 100 0.23 3.02 -9.53
N MET A 101 0.95 1.94 -9.86
CA MET A 101 0.36 0.66 -10.25
C MET A 101 -0.56 0.12 -9.15
N ALA A 102 -0.16 0.22 -7.88
CA ALA A 102 -0.97 -0.24 -6.76
C ALA A 102 -2.27 0.57 -6.61
N LEU A 103 -2.17 1.89 -6.65
CA LEU A 103 -3.30 2.81 -6.51
C LEU A 103 -4.30 2.69 -7.67
N SER A 104 -3.79 2.42 -8.87
CA SER A 104 -4.58 2.23 -10.10
C SER A 104 -5.19 0.83 -10.24
N SER A 105 -4.72 -0.17 -9.48
CA SER A 105 -5.22 -1.55 -9.56
C SER A 105 -6.64 -1.72 -9.02
N ASP A 106 -7.29 -2.87 -9.23
CA ASP A 106 -8.61 -3.18 -8.66
C ASP A 106 -8.55 -3.75 -7.22
N MET A 107 -7.44 -3.55 -6.50
CA MET A 107 -7.32 -4.00 -5.12
C MET A 107 -8.32 -3.29 -4.18
N ASN A 108 -8.59 -3.87 -3.02
CA ASN A 108 -9.54 -3.27 -2.09
C ASN A 108 -9.05 -1.92 -1.55
N ASN A 109 -9.99 -1.07 -1.14
CA ASN A 109 -9.67 0.31 -0.75
C ASN A 109 -8.74 0.39 0.47
N ASP A 110 -8.81 -0.57 1.40
CA ASP A 110 -7.91 -0.59 2.57
C ASP A 110 -6.46 -0.84 2.15
N GLN A 111 -6.23 -1.76 1.20
CA GLN A 111 -4.91 -1.99 0.61
C GLN A 111 -4.42 -0.77 -0.15
N LYS A 112 -5.26 -0.14 -0.98
CA LYS A 112 -4.88 1.09 -1.68
C LYS A 112 -4.50 2.20 -0.70
N LEU A 113 -5.27 2.37 0.38
CA LEU A 113 -4.97 3.37 1.41
C LEU A 113 -3.59 3.12 2.03
N GLN A 114 -3.25 1.85 2.29
CA GLN A 114 -1.93 1.47 2.81
C GLN A 114 -0.79 1.77 1.82
N PHE A 115 -1.02 1.65 0.51
CA PHE A 115 -0.03 2.07 -0.50
C PHE A 115 0.07 3.60 -0.61
N ALA A 116 -1.06 4.32 -0.55
CA ALA A 116 -1.07 5.79 -0.55
C ALA A 116 -0.30 6.36 0.64
N GLN A 117 -0.49 5.77 1.83
CA GLN A 117 0.26 6.15 3.01
C GLN A 117 1.77 5.92 2.83
N ARG A 118 2.18 4.74 2.34
CA ARG A 118 3.59 4.44 2.12
C ARG A 118 4.23 5.30 1.04
N LYS A 119 3.47 5.67 0.00
CA LYS A 119 3.91 6.61 -1.03
C LYS A 119 4.17 7.99 -0.43
N LEU A 120 3.29 8.47 0.45
CA LEU A 120 3.48 9.72 1.19
C LEU A 120 4.74 9.66 2.05
N GLU A 121 4.90 8.62 2.88
CA GLU A 121 6.09 8.42 3.74
C GLU A 121 7.39 8.39 2.90
N PHE A 122 7.38 7.68 1.77
CA PHE A 122 8.51 7.65 0.85
C PHE A 122 8.85 9.04 0.28
N LEU A 123 7.84 9.83 -0.10
CA LEU A 123 8.08 11.18 -0.61
C LEU A 123 8.57 12.12 0.50
N GLU A 124 8.11 11.97 1.74
CA GLU A 124 8.60 12.75 2.87
C GLU A 124 10.09 12.46 3.17
N ASP A 125 10.50 11.19 3.05
CA ASP A 125 11.89 10.78 3.33
C ASP A 125 12.85 11.11 2.18
N PHE A 126 12.41 10.99 0.93
CA PHE A 126 13.31 10.99 -0.24
C PHE A 126 13.03 12.05 -1.30
N SER A 127 11.85 12.69 -1.29
CA SER A 127 11.54 13.76 -2.25
C SER A 127 12.11 15.09 -1.79
N SER A 128 12.63 15.87 -2.75
CA SER A 128 13.00 17.27 -2.52
C SER A 128 11.93 18.25 -2.98
N ASP A 129 10.85 17.77 -3.60
CA ASP A 129 9.75 18.59 -4.13
C ASP A 129 8.57 18.65 -3.13
N PRO A 130 8.34 19.79 -2.45
CA PRO A 130 7.22 19.93 -1.52
C PRO A 130 5.86 19.74 -2.17
N GLN A 131 5.73 20.05 -3.47
CA GLN A 131 4.46 19.91 -4.17
C GLN A 131 4.08 18.43 -4.35
N SER A 132 5.06 17.57 -4.61
CA SER A 132 4.85 16.11 -4.66
C SER A 132 4.34 15.54 -3.33
N ILE A 133 4.92 15.99 -2.20
CA ILE A 133 4.52 15.56 -0.85
C ILE A 133 3.08 16.03 -0.56
N GLN A 134 2.80 17.31 -0.83
CA GLN A 134 1.47 17.88 -0.64
C GLN A 134 0.41 17.15 -1.47
N SER A 135 0.71 16.83 -2.73
CA SER A 135 -0.21 16.10 -3.61
C SER A 135 -0.50 14.69 -3.09
N ALA A 136 0.53 13.97 -2.62
CA ALA A 136 0.38 12.64 -2.04
C ALA A 136 -0.43 12.66 -0.73
N PHE A 137 -0.24 13.69 0.09
CA PHE A 137 -1.00 13.89 1.31
C PHE A 137 -2.49 14.13 1.03
N GLU A 138 -2.81 14.98 0.05
CA GLU A 138 -4.20 15.23 -0.36
C GLU A 138 -4.89 13.97 -0.88
N GLU A 139 -4.17 13.17 -1.68
CA GLU A 139 -4.64 11.87 -2.17
C GLU A 139 -4.96 10.91 -1.01
N TYR A 140 -4.02 10.74 -0.09
CA TYR A 140 -4.20 9.91 1.11
C TYR A 140 -5.35 10.39 1.99
N ALA A 141 -5.41 11.69 2.31
CA ALA A 141 -6.44 12.26 3.18
C ALA A 141 -7.84 12.07 2.59
N LYS A 142 -7.99 12.25 1.27
CA LYS A 142 -9.24 11.99 0.55
C LYS A 142 -9.67 10.53 0.63
N MET A 143 -8.74 9.60 0.41
CA MET A 143 -9.01 8.15 0.50
C MET A 143 -9.39 7.73 1.92
N SER A 144 -8.65 8.20 2.93
CA SER A 144 -8.91 7.92 4.35
C SER A 144 -10.29 8.40 4.78
N LYS A 145 -10.65 9.65 4.43
CA LYS A 145 -11.98 10.21 4.73
C LYS A 145 -13.10 9.43 4.04
N SER A 146 -12.93 9.09 2.76
CA SER A 146 -13.91 8.29 2.02
C SER A 146 -14.18 6.95 2.73
N LEU A 147 -13.13 6.23 3.11
CA LEU A 147 -13.23 4.94 3.81
C LEU A 147 -13.85 5.07 5.22
N TYR A 148 -13.57 6.15 5.94
CA TYR A 148 -14.21 6.42 7.22
C TYR A 148 -15.72 6.66 7.06
N THR A 149 -16.15 7.46 6.09
CA THR A 149 -17.58 7.72 5.85
C THR A 149 -18.33 6.48 5.37
N THR A 150 -17.69 5.65 4.54
CA THR A 150 -18.28 4.38 4.06
C THR A 150 -18.43 3.38 5.20
N ARG A 151 -17.53 3.39 6.19
CA ARG A 151 -17.63 2.53 7.39
C ARG A 151 -18.61 3.03 8.46
N LYS A 152 -18.98 4.31 8.46
CA LYS A 152 -20.00 4.87 9.37
C LYS A 152 -21.43 4.71 8.87
N ARG A 153 -21.66 4.78 7.56
CA ARG A 153 -22.98 4.58 6.94
C ARG A 153 -23.70 3.22 7.18
N PRO A 154 -23.06 2.09 7.52
CA PRO A 154 -23.78 0.83 7.75
C PRO A 154 -24.62 0.80 9.04
N VAL A 155 -24.55 1.81 9.91
CA VAL A 155 -25.19 1.79 11.25
C VAL A 155 -26.46 2.65 11.31
N GLU A 156 -26.73 3.53 10.34
CA GLU A 156 -27.86 4.48 10.41
C GLU A 156 -29.13 4.04 9.64
N ASP A 157 -29.11 2.95 8.86
CA ASP A 157 -30.27 2.56 8.02
C ASP A 157 -31.19 1.50 8.67
N SER A 158 -31.03 1.21 9.97
CA SER A 158 -31.86 0.22 10.68
C SER A 158 -32.84 0.80 11.69
N GLU A 159 -32.85 2.10 11.95
CA GLU A 159 -33.89 2.72 12.78
C GLU A 159 -34.34 4.03 12.15
N GLU A 160 -35.60 4.02 11.69
CA GLU A 160 -36.58 5.10 11.82
C GLU A 160 -37.45 5.21 10.56
N SER A 161 -38.36 4.23 10.42
CA SER A 161 -39.52 4.39 9.55
C SER A 161 -40.70 4.94 10.36
N LYS A 162 -41.07 6.17 10.00
CA LYS A 162 -42.39 6.82 10.12
C LYS A 162 -42.84 7.21 11.54
N GLU A 163 -42.93 8.53 11.76
CA GLU A 163 -44.24 9.16 12.00
C GLU A 163 -44.26 10.67 11.73
N LYS A 164 -45.37 11.13 11.17
CA LYS A 164 -45.68 12.50 10.75
C LYS A 164 -46.19 13.33 11.94
N LYS A 165 -45.88 14.63 11.99
CA LYS A 165 -46.78 15.81 12.19
C LYS A 165 -45.92 17.04 12.54
N ALA A 166 -45.90 18.10 11.73
CA ALA A 166 -46.87 19.18 11.56
C ALA A 166 -46.45 20.48 12.29
N LYS A 167 -46.32 21.52 11.45
CA LYS A 167 -46.03 22.95 11.64
C LYS A 167 -46.67 23.64 12.86
N VAL A 168 -45.90 24.51 13.55
CA VAL A 168 -46.38 25.76 14.20
C VAL A 168 -45.23 26.80 14.19
N GLU A 169 -45.51 28.00 13.65
CA GLU A 169 -44.72 29.23 13.84
C GLU A 169 -45.06 29.87 15.21
N VAL A 170 -44.12 30.58 15.87
CA VAL A 170 -44.33 31.92 16.47
C VAL A 170 -42.97 32.55 16.87
N ASN A 171 -42.87 33.84 16.57
CA ASN A 171 -41.88 34.89 16.87
C ASN A 171 -41.18 34.87 18.25
N GLY A 172 -39.95 35.42 18.26
CA GLY A 172 -39.62 36.46 19.23
C GLY A 172 -38.15 36.59 19.68
N SER A 173 -37.57 37.75 19.36
CA SER A 173 -36.54 38.51 20.10
C SER A 173 -35.10 38.45 19.63
N ALA A 174 -34.67 39.64 19.19
CA ALA A 174 -33.32 40.04 18.86
C ALA A 174 -32.43 40.11 20.11
N VAL A 175 -31.18 39.68 19.97
CA VAL A 175 -30.04 40.21 20.72
C VAL A 175 -28.91 40.42 19.72
N ALA A 176 -28.48 41.67 19.59
CA ALA A 176 -27.30 42.05 18.84
C ALA A 176 -26.05 41.59 19.60
N THR A 177 -25.21 40.78 18.95
CA THR A 177 -23.82 40.59 19.36
C THR A 177 -22.91 41.01 18.21
N THR A 178 -22.02 41.93 18.57
CA THR A 178 -20.97 42.56 17.77
C THR A 178 -20.22 41.57 16.89
N ALA A 179 -20.21 41.87 15.59
CA ALA A 179 -19.33 41.25 14.61
C ALA A 179 -17.87 41.56 14.96
N THR A 180 -17.14 40.57 15.47
CA THR A 180 -15.70 40.53 15.24
C THR A 180 -15.50 39.91 13.87
N ALA A 181 -14.90 40.69 12.96
CA ALA A 181 -14.56 40.23 11.63
C ALA A 181 -13.51 39.12 11.73
N ALA A 182 -13.97 37.87 11.81
CA ALA A 182 -13.16 36.73 11.48
C ALA A 182 -12.89 36.83 9.97
N VAL A 183 -11.66 37.18 9.63
CA VAL A 183 -11.11 36.96 8.29
C VAL A 183 -11.42 35.50 7.94
N PRO A 184 -12.05 35.19 6.79
CA PRO A 184 -12.27 33.81 6.43
C PRO A 184 -10.89 33.19 6.21
N ALA A 185 -10.39 32.47 7.21
CA ALA A 185 -9.31 31.53 7.01
C ALA A 185 -9.80 30.58 5.92
N ASP A 186 -9.09 30.60 4.79
CA ASP A 186 -9.42 29.80 3.62
C ASP A 186 -9.71 28.37 4.08
N ALA A 187 -10.92 27.88 3.82
CA ALA A 187 -11.39 26.59 4.29
C ALA A 187 -10.47 25.44 3.83
N SER A 188 -9.69 25.67 2.76
CA SER A 188 -8.63 24.77 2.27
C SER A 188 -7.50 24.58 3.30
N TYR A 189 -7.01 25.66 3.92
CA TYR A 189 -5.93 25.64 4.91
C TYR A 189 -6.36 25.03 6.24
N GLN A 190 -7.60 25.27 6.64
CA GLN A 190 -8.12 24.71 7.89
C GLN A 190 -8.38 23.19 7.78
N TYR A 191 -8.73 22.74 6.57
CA TYR A 191 -8.85 21.31 6.26
C TYR A 191 -7.49 20.61 6.21
N SER A 192 -6.49 21.20 5.53
CA SER A 192 -5.15 20.60 5.44
C SER A 192 -4.52 20.43 6.81
N HIS A 193 -4.66 21.42 7.71
CA HIS A 193 -4.07 21.36 9.04
C HIS A 193 -4.73 20.30 9.95
N SER A 194 -6.07 20.20 9.92
CA SER A 194 -6.79 19.18 10.70
C SER A 194 -6.59 17.76 10.17
N ALA A 195 -6.46 17.59 8.85
CA ALA A 195 -6.10 16.33 8.24
C ALA A 195 -4.67 15.91 8.62
N TRP A 196 -3.72 16.86 8.66
CA TRP A 196 -2.33 16.60 8.98
C TRP A 196 -2.18 16.14 10.44
N ALA A 197 -2.91 16.76 11.37
CA ALA A 197 -2.95 16.34 12.76
C ALA A 197 -3.49 14.91 12.94
N ASN A 198 -4.53 14.52 12.18
CA ASN A 198 -5.06 13.15 12.21
C ASN A 198 -4.11 12.13 11.58
N TYR A 199 -3.42 12.49 10.50
CA TYR A 199 -2.37 11.67 9.90
C TYR A 199 -1.22 11.46 10.90
N ALA A 200 -0.71 12.53 11.49
CA ALA A 200 0.36 12.49 12.49
C ALA A 200 -0.01 11.62 13.70
N GLN A 201 -1.26 11.62 14.17
CA GLN A 201 -1.67 10.70 15.23
C GLN A 201 -1.76 9.23 14.78
N ASN A 202 -2.23 8.97 13.57
CA ASN A 202 -2.36 7.60 13.06
C ASN A 202 -1.03 6.99 12.61
N SER A 203 -0.07 7.79 12.13
CA SER A 203 1.27 7.32 11.73
C SER A 203 2.05 6.79 12.93
N TYR A 204 1.98 7.46 14.08
CA TYR A 204 2.60 6.97 15.33
C TYR A 204 1.98 5.66 15.83
N ASN A 205 0.69 5.43 15.59
CA ASN A 205 0.00 4.22 16.06
C ASN A 205 0.26 2.99 15.16
N TYR A 206 0.78 3.21 13.94
CA TYR A 206 1.14 2.17 12.96
C TYR A 206 2.64 1.93 12.84
N GLN A 207 3.45 2.35 13.83
CA GLN A 207 4.81 1.86 14.05
C GLN A 207 4.79 0.37 14.47
N GLN A 208 4.12 -0.49 13.70
CA GLN A 208 4.49 -1.89 13.65
C GLN A 208 5.79 -1.94 12.87
N ALA A 209 6.83 -2.34 13.61
CA ALA A 209 8.18 -2.54 13.13
C ALA A 209 8.17 -3.09 11.70
N TRP A 210 9.07 -2.56 10.86
CA TRP A 210 9.61 -3.29 9.73
C TRP A 210 9.79 -4.74 10.14
N THR A 211 8.83 -5.59 9.76
CA THR A 211 9.06 -7.02 9.70
C THR A 211 9.64 -7.18 8.30
N PRO A 212 10.97 -7.21 8.12
CA PRO A 212 11.48 -7.83 6.93
C PRO A 212 10.84 -9.21 6.95
N TYR A 213 9.92 -9.46 6.00
CA TYR A 213 9.05 -10.63 5.94
C TYR A 213 9.68 -11.79 6.69
N ALA A 214 9.03 -12.23 7.78
CA ALA A 214 9.52 -13.34 8.59
C ALA A 214 10.05 -14.42 7.65
N ALA A 215 11.38 -14.56 7.61
CA ALA A 215 11.95 -15.86 7.34
C ALA A 215 11.31 -16.71 8.43
N THR A 216 10.34 -17.53 8.06
CA THR A 216 9.69 -18.44 8.99
C THR A 216 10.82 -19.24 9.64
N ASN A 217 11.14 -18.86 10.87
CA ASN A 217 12.06 -19.55 11.75
C ASN A 217 11.39 -20.89 12.06
N TYR A 218 11.54 -21.86 11.16
CA TYR A 218 11.34 -23.27 11.48
C TYR A 218 12.61 -23.78 12.17
N TYR A 219 12.89 -23.25 13.35
CA TYR A 219 13.61 -23.98 14.38
C TYR A 219 12.65 -24.06 15.56
N SER A 220 11.93 -25.18 15.64
CA SER A 220 11.50 -25.67 16.93
C SER A 220 12.58 -26.63 17.39
N SER A 221 13.26 -26.24 18.45
CA SER A 221 14.04 -27.13 19.30
C SER A 221 13.15 -28.27 19.78
N HIS A 222 13.50 -29.50 19.43
CA HIS A 222 13.82 -30.61 20.34
C HIS A 222 14.07 -31.88 19.52
#